data_AF-A0A257AJU7-F1
#
_entry.id   AF-A0A257AJU7-F1
#
_cell.length_a   1.000
_cell.length_b   1.000
_cell.length_c   1.000
_cell.angle_alpha   90.00
_cell.angle_beta   90.00
_cell.angle_gamma   90.00
#
_symmetry.space_group_name_H-M   'P 1'
#
loop_
_entity.id
_entity.type
_entity.pdbx_description
1 polymer ?
#
loop_
_entity_poly.entity_id
_entity_poly.type
_entity_poly.pdbx_seq_one_letter_code
_entity_poly.pdbx_strand_id
1 'polypeptide(L)' 'MSKVKEKDFEEIRRAVEAEFPDDPALQQVHIARKIIAKEAEFEGLSFLEYIKLLGKQVTNVQ' A
#
# COMPACT_ATOMS: atom_id res chain seq x y z
N MET A 1 0.84 -13.42 4.37
CA MET A 1 1.97 -13.37 3.42
C MET A 1 1.61 -12.36 2.36
N SER A 2 2.34 -11.24 2.29
CA SER A 2 2.04 -10.14 1.38
C SER A 2 2.01 -10.67 -0.06
N LYS A 3 0.88 -10.47 -0.75
CA LYS A 3 0.68 -10.91 -2.14
C LYS A 3 1.45 -10.01 -3.14
N VAL A 4 1.93 -8.86 -2.67
CA VAL A 4 2.77 -7.92 -3.40
C VAL A 4 4.19 -8.48 -3.52
N LYS A 5 4.70 -8.59 -4.75
CA LYS A 5 6.05 -9.08 -5.00
C LYS A 5 7.08 -7.98 -4.77
N GLU A 6 8.32 -8.36 -4.52
CA GLU A 6 9.45 -7.43 -4.39
C GLU A 6 9.60 -6.51 -5.63
N LYS A 7 9.30 -7.03 -6.82
CA LYS A 7 9.25 -6.22 -8.06
C LYS A 7 8.20 -5.11 -8.02
N ASP A 8 7.01 -5.40 -7.50
CA ASP A 8 5.94 -4.41 -7.37
C ASP A 8 6.35 -3.28 -6.41
N PHE A 9 7.10 -3.65 -5.36
CA PHE A 9 7.61 -2.70 -4.38
C PHE A 9 8.66 -1.76 -4.98
N GLU A 10 9.61 -2.31 -5.73
CA GLU A 10 10.62 -1.52 -6.46
C GLU A 10 9.99 -0.59 -7.50
N GLU A 11 8.99 -1.05 -8.24
CA GLU A 11 8.26 -0.22 -9.19
C GLU A 11 7.52 0.94 -8.50
N ILE A 12 6.80 0.65 -7.40
CA ILE A 12 6.11 1.67 -6.61
C ILE A 12 7.10 2.68 -6.05
N ARG A 13 8.23 2.20 -5.53
CA ARG A 13 9.28 3.05 -4.96
C ARG A 13 9.85 4.00 -6.00
N ARG A 14 10.28 3.49 -7.16
CA ARG A 14 10.82 4.33 -8.24
C ARG A 14 9.82 5.35 -8.76
N ALA A 15 8.54 4.97 -8.90
CA ALA A 15 7.50 5.88 -9.33
C ALA A 15 7.29 7.01 -8.31
N VAL A 16 7.27 6.69 -7.02
CA VAL A 16 7.05 7.67 -5.95
C VAL A 16 8.28 8.56 -5.73
N GLU A 17 9.50 8.02 -5.83
CA GLU A 17 10.74 8.80 -5.81
C GLU A 17 10.82 9.79 -6.98
N ALA A 18 10.30 9.42 -8.16
CA ALA A 18 10.20 10.33 -9.31
C ALA A 18 9.10 11.39 -9.16
N GLU A 19 7.97 11.06 -8.51
CA GLU A 19 6.86 11.99 -8.25
C GLU A 19 7.20 12.99 -7.13
N PHE A 20 7.91 12.57 -6.09
CA PHE A 20 8.18 13.37 -4.88
C PHE A 20 9.65 13.32 -4.44
N PRO A 21 10.62 13.70 -5.29
CA PRO A 21 12.05 13.50 -5.02
C PRO A 21 12.55 14.19 -3.75
N ASP A 22 11.98 15.34 -3.39
CA ASP A 22 12.47 16.20 -2.30
C ASP A 22 11.72 16.03 -0.96
N ASP A 23 10.69 15.16 -0.91
CA ASP A 23 9.89 14.94 0.30
C ASP A 23 9.84 13.45 0.69
N PRO A 24 10.83 12.96 1.45
CA PRO A 24 10.89 11.58 1.90
C PRO A 24 9.69 11.14 2.76
N ALA A 25 9.09 12.07 3.51
CA ALA A 25 7.95 11.75 4.36
C ALA A 25 6.70 11.50 3.50
N LEU A 26 6.46 12.36 2.50
CA LEU A 26 5.38 12.18 1.54
C LEU A 26 5.58 10.93 0.68
N GLN A 27 6.82 10.62 0.29
CA GLN A 27 7.14 9.37 -0.40
C GLN A 27 6.66 8.15 0.38
N GLN A 28 6.96 8.06 1.68
CA GLN A 28 6.56 6.92 2.51
C GLN A 28 5.03 6.74 2.55
N VAL A 29 4.29 7.84 2.69
CA VAL A 29 2.81 7.80 2.70
C VAL A 29 2.27 7.30 1.36
N HIS A 30 2.83 7.78 0.24
CA HIS A 30 2.41 7.36 -1.09
C HIS A 30 2.79 5.91 -1.40
N ILE A 31 3.98 5.45 -1.00
CA ILE A 31 4.40 4.06 -1.13
C ILE A 31 3.42 3.15 -0.38
N ALA A 32 3.16 3.44 0.90
CA ALA A 32 2.21 2.66 1.71
C ALA A 32 0.81 2.61 1.06
N ARG A 33 0.31 3.76 0.60
CA ARG A 33 -0.99 3.84 -0.08
C ARG A 33 -1.05 2.98 -1.34
N LYS A 34 -0.02 3.05 -2.20
CA LYS A 34 0.03 2.29 -3.46
C LYS A 34 0.15 0.78 -3.20
N ILE A 35 0.86 0.37 -2.15
CA ILE A 35 0.93 -1.03 -1.72
C ILE A 35 -0.46 -1.54 -1.31
N ILE A 36 -1.14 -0.83 -0.41
CA ILE A 36 -2.48 -1.21 0.07
C ILE A 36 -3.48 -1.25 -1.09
N ALA A 37 -3.36 -0.34 -2.06
CA ALA A 37 -4.19 -0.36 -3.27
C ALA A 37 -3.95 -1.61 -4.13
N LYS A 38 -2.69 -1.98 -4.38
CA LYS A 38 -2.37 -3.24 -5.08
C LYS A 38 -2.88 -4.46 -4.32
N GLU A 39 -2.74 -4.47 -3.00
CA GLU A 39 -3.27 -5.57 -2.17
C GLU A 39 -4.78 -5.70 -2.32
N ALA A 40 -5.53 -4.59 -2.28
CA ALA A 40 -6.97 -4.58 -2.53
C ALA A 40 -7.31 -5.16 -3.92
N GLU A 41 -6.59 -4.74 -4.97
CA GLU A 41 -6.75 -5.27 -6.33
C GLU A 41 -6.50 -6.79 -6.40
N PHE A 42 -5.44 -7.27 -5.73
CA PHE A 42 -5.13 -8.71 -5.66
C PHE A 42 -6.21 -9.52 -4.93
N GLU A 43 -6.94 -8.92 -4.00
CA GLU A 43 -8.07 -9.56 -3.31
C GLU A 43 -9.40 -9.39 -4.04
N GLY A 44 -9.41 -8.67 -5.17
CA GLY A 44 -10.63 -8.33 -5.90
C GLY A 44 -11.55 -7.41 -5.11
N LEU A 45 -11.01 -6.68 -4.13
CA LEU A 45 -11.73 -5.76 -3.26
C LEU A 45 -11.50 -4.33 -3.71
N SER A 46 -12.49 -3.46 -3.49
CA SER A 46 -12.22 -2.03 -3.58
C SER A 46 -11.29 -1.59 -2.45
N PHE A 47 -10.52 -0.53 -2.69
CA PHE A 47 -9.62 0.05 -1.70
C PHE A 47 -10.31 0.30 -0.35
N LEU A 48 -11.54 0.82 -0.38
CA LEU A 48 -12.32 1.14 0.82
C LEU A 48 -12.76 -0.12 1.59
N GLU A 49 -13.11 -1.19 0.88
CA GLU A 49 -13.44 -2.48 1.50
C GLU A 49 -12.22 -3.12 2.14
N TYR A 50 -11.08 -3.06 1.45
CA TYR A 50 -9.82 -3.57 1.97
C TYR A 50 -9.37 -2.82 3.22
N ILE A 51 -9.46 -1.49 3.23
CA ILE A 51 -9.17 -0.67 4.43
C ILE A 51 -10.10 -1.04 5.60
N LYS A 52 -11.40 -1.24 5.35
CA LYS A 52 -12.34 -1.69 6.41
C LYS A 52 -11.97 -3.07 6.95
N LEU A 53 -11.51 -3.98 6.08
CA LEU A 53 -11.09 -5.32 6.46
C LEU A 53 -9.82 -5.27 7.32
N LEU A 54 -8.82 -4.47 6.93
CA LEU A 54 -7.62 -4.21 7.73
C LEU A 54 -7.98 -3.59 9.10
N GLY A 55 -8.84 -2.59 9.13
CA GLY A 55 -9.27 -1.95 10.39
C GLY A 55 -9.94 -2.92 11.36
N LYS A 56 -10.74 -3.87 10.86
CA LYS A 56 -11.35 -4.92 11.68
C LYS A 56 -10.33 -5.91 12.24
N GLN A 57 -9.27 -6.23 11.49
CA GLN A 57 -8.20 -7.11 11.98
C GLN A 57 -7.42 -6.46 13.12
N VAL A 58 -7.19 -5.15 13.06
CA VAL A 58 -6.50 -4.40 14.14
C VAL A 58 -7.30 -4.42 15.45
N THR A 59 -8.63 -4.33 15.40
CA THR A 59 -9.48 -4.42 16.60
C THR A 59 -9.51 -5.80 17.26
N ASN A 60 -9.14 -6.87 16.55
CA ASN A 60 -9.08 -8.22 17.11
C ASN A 60 -7.76 -8.56 17.82
N VAL A 61 -6.83 -7.60 17.93
CA VAL A 61 -5.54 -7.75 18.63
C VAL A 61 -5.56 -7.00 19.97
N GLN A 62 -6.71 -6.95 20.64
CA GLN A 62 -6.87 -6.42 22.00
C GLN A 62 -7.11 -7.53 23.01
#